data_AF-A0A2N3D695-F1
#
_entry.id   AF-A0A2N3D695-F1
#
_cell.length_a   1.000
_cell.length_b   1.000
_cell.length_c   1.000
_cell.angle_alpha   90.00
_cell.angle_beta   90.00
_cell.angle_gamma   90.00
#
_symmetry.space_group_name_H-M   'P 1'
#
loop_
_entity.id
_entity.type
_entity.pdbx_description
1 polymer ?
#
loop_
_entity_poly.entity_id
_entity_poly.type
_entity_poly.pdbx_seq_one_letter_code
_entity_poly.pdbx_strand_id
1 'polypeptide(L)'
;MNALWTLLGWRGAIALAAFALAGGLALQLAGARADTARAERTLAEERLVHRITVANFRLAAAQARIDDAANARRVVTEQHRISQEVSHEYQTRLATVRTRADALRSQLRGEATANPGSPAIASVPSPGPAPGGSDGATAAAGLPAPGMKLGDAMTLEERLIATEQAIQLDALQSWVRAQATIDNNGEPKP
;
A
#
# COMPACT_ATOMS: atom_id res chain seq x y z
N MET A 1 -10.74 80.62 -52.45
CA MET A 1 -11.65 79.47 -52.17
C MET A 1 -12.90 79.41 -53.04
N ASN A 2 -13.23 80.42 -53.86
CA ASN A 2 -14.50 80.45 -54.61
C ASN A 2 -14.40 79.91 -56.06
N ALA A 3 -13.20 79.81 -56.63
CA ALA A 3 -12.99 79.35 -58.01
C ALA A 3 -13.06 77.82 -58.20
N LEU A 4 -12.91 77.04 -57.11
CA LEU A 4 -12.98 75.58 -57.16
C LEU A 4 -14.44 75.06 -57.16
N TRP A 5 -15.37 75.88 -56.67
CA TRP A 5 -16.81 75.57 -56.59
C TRP A 5 -17.56 75.83 -57.89
N THR A 6 -17.10 76.77 -58.73
CA THR A 6 -17.74 77.08 -60.01
C THR A 6 -17.36 76.09 -61.12
N LEU A 7 -16.18 75.48 -61.05
CA LEU A 7 -15.72 74.44 -62.01
C LEU A 7 -16.34 73.06 -61.76
N LEU A 8 -16.72 72.75 -60.52
CA LEU A 8 -17.15 71.40 -60.14
C LEU A 8 -18.67 71.21 -60.22
N GLY A 9 -19.45 72.29 -60.03
CA GLY A 9 -20.90 72.26 -60.02
C GLY A 9 -21.50 71.25 -59.03
N TRP A 10 -22.82 71.18 -58.97
CA TRP A 10 -23.53 70.21 -58.11
C TRP A 10 -23.24 68.74 -58.51
N ARG A 11 -22.94 68.49 -59.79
CA ARG A 11 -22.67 67.14 -60.34
C ARG A 11 -21.33 66.58 -59.86
N GLY A 12 -20.27 67.39 -59.79
CA GLY A 12 -18.98 66.94 -59.27
C GLY A 12 -18.98 66.77 -57.74
N ALA A 13 -19.79 67.55 -57.02
CA ALA A 13 -20.05 67.31 -55.60
C ALA A 13 -20.71 65.93 -55.34
N ILE A 14 -21.69 65.55 -56.16
CA ILE A 14 -22.31 64.21 -56.09
C ILE A 14 -21.30 63.10 -56.42
N ALA A 15 -20.45 63.29 -57.45
CA ALA A 15 -19.45 62.29 -57.82
C ALA A 15 -18.42 62.05 -56.69
N LEU A 16 -17.97 63.12 -56.02
CA LEU A 16 -17.08 63.00 -54.86
C LEU A 16 -17.75 62.31 -53.68
N ALA A 17 -19.02 62.64 -53.41
CA ALA A 17 -19.79 61.97 -52.35
C ALA A 17 -19.97 60.47 -52.64
N ALA A 18 -20.28 60.10 -53.89
CA ALA A 18 -20.41 58.71 -54.31
C ALA A 18 -19.06 57.96 -54.20
N PHE A 19 -17.96 58.60 -54.59
CA PHE A 19 -16.63 58.01 -54.45
C PHE A 19 -16.24 57.81 -52.98
N ALA A 20 -16.52 58.80 -52.12
CA ALA A 20 -16.29 58.69 -50.68
C ALA A 20 -17.12 57.57 -50.05
N LEU A 21 -18.40 57.44 -50.44
CA LEU A 21 -19.26 56.35 -49.99
C LEU A 21 -18.75 54.98 -50.45
N ALA A 22 -18.39 54.84 -51.74
CA ALA A 22 -17.85 53.60 -52.28
C ALA A 22 -16.54 53.21 -51.60
N GLY A 23 -15.64 54.18 -51.36
CA GLY A 23 -14.40 53.98 -50.61
C GLY A 23 -14.65 53.55 -49.17
N GLY A 24 -15.59 54.20 -48.47
CA GLY A 24 -16.00 53.83 -47.12
C GLY A 24 -16.56 52.41 -47.04
N LEU A 25 -17.40 52.02 -48.00
CA LEU A 25 -17.97 50.67 -48.07
C LEU A 25 -16.90 49.62 -48.36
N ALA A 26 -15.97 49.90 -49.27
CA ALA A 26 -14.84 49.01 -49.57
C ALA A 26 -13.94 48.79 -48.35
N LEU A 27 -13.66 49.85 -47.56
CA LEU A 27 -12.92 49.74 -46.31
C LEU A 27 -13.65 48.90 -45.26
N GLN A 28 -14.98 49.07 -45.11
CA GLN A 28 -15.79 48.26 -44.21
C GLN A 28 -15.77 46.78 -44.60
N LEU A 29 -15.92 46.45 -45.89
CA LEU A 29 -15.84 45.08 -46.39
C LEU A 29 -14.45 44.46 -46.19
N ALA A 30 -13.38 45.23 -46.40
CA ALA A 30 -12.02 44.78 -46.15
C ALA A 30 -11.78 44.51 -44.66
N GLY A 31 -12.27 45.39 -43.78
CA GLY A 31 -12.24 45.20 -42.33
C GLY A 31 -12.97 43.94 -41.89
N ALA A 32 -14.23 43.77 -42.35
CA ALA A 32 -15.02 42.58 -42.03
C ALA A 32 -14.33 41.28 -42.46
N ARG A 33 -13.73 41.24 -43.66
CA ARG A 33 -12.96 40.07 -44.14
C ARG A 33 -11.70 39.82 -43.31
N ALA A 34 -11.01 40.86 -42.89
CA ALA A 34 -9.84 40.73 -42.03
C ALA A 34 -10.23 40.19 -40.65
N ASP A 35 -11.35 40.62 -40.10
CA ASP A 35 -11.84 40.17 -38.80
C ASP A 35 -12.34 38.72 -38.85
N THR A 36 -13.04 38.31 -39.92
CA THR A 36 -13.40 36.90 -40.11
C THR A 36 -12.16 36.02 -40.24
N ALA A 37 -11.15 36.44 -41.01
CA ALA A 37 -9.92 35.69 -41.17
C ALA A 37 -9.12 35.58 -39.85
N ARG A 38 -9.15 36.62 -39.00
CA ARG A 38 -8.56 36.57 -37.66
C ARG A 38 -9.32 35.59 -36.76
N ALA A 39 -10.64 35.66 -36.75
CA ALA A 39 -11.49 34.77 -35.96
C ALA A 39 -11.31 33.29 -36.35
N GLU A 40 -11.18 33.00 -37.64
CA GLU A 40 -10.91 31.64 -38.11
C GLU A 40 -9.55 31.10 -37.64
N ARG A 41 -8.51 31.95 -37.64
CA ARG A 41 -7.18 31.58 -37.13
C ARG A 41 -7.20 31.32 -35.63
N THR A 42 -7.81 32.20 -34.84
CA THR A 42 -7.91 32.01 -33.39
C THR A 42 -8.70 30.75 -33.06
N LEU A 43 -9.82 30.49 -33.75
CA LEU A 43 -10.58 29.24 -33.58
C LEU A 43 -9.77 28.00 -33.96
N ALA A 44 -8.96 28.06 -35.02
CA ALA A 44 -8.09 26.94 -35.41
C ALA A 44 -7.01 26.67 -34.36
N GLU A 45 -6.38 27.71 -33.82
CA GLU A 45 -5.39 27.64 -32.75
C GLU A 45 -6.01 27.08 -31.46
N GLU A 46 -7.16 27.60 -31.03
CA GLU A 46 -7.90 27.10 -29.86
C GLU A 46 -8.25 25.62 -30.02
N ARG A 47 -8.74 25.20 -31.19
CA ARG A 47 -9.04 23.78 -31.48
C ARG A 47 -7.79 22.91 -31.44
N LEU A 48 -6.63 23.42 -31.89
CA LEU A 48 -5.37 22.70 -31.81
C LEU A 48 -4.93 22.52 -30.35
N VAL A 49 -4.90 23.59 -29.57
CA VAL A 49 -4.55 23.57 -28.14
C VAL A 49 -5.50 22.65 -27.37
N HIS A 50 -6.80 22.73 -27.64
CA HIS A 50 -7.79 21.86 -27.01
C HIS A 50 -7.55 20.38 -27.34
N ARG A 51 -7.27 20.04 -28.61
CA ARG A 51 -6.96 18.66 -29.01
C ARG A 51 -5.70 18.13 -28.31
N ILE A 52 -4.64 18.93 -28.24
CA ILE A 52 -3.40 18.57 -27.55
C ILE A 52 -3.69 18.34 -26.06
N THR A 53 -4.44 19.24 -25.44
CA THR A 53 -4.81 19.15 -24.03
C THR A 53 -5.60 17.87 -23.75
N VAL A 54 -6.63 17.57 -24.54
CA VAL A 54 -7.41 16.33 -24.41
C VAL A 54 -6.54 15.08 -24.62
N ALA A 55 -5.61 15.11 -25.58
CA ALA A 55 -4.68 13.99 -25.80
C ALA A 55 -3.77 13.78 -24.59
N ASN A 56 -3.21 14.86 -24.03
CA ASN A 56 -2.38 14.81 -22.83
C ASN A 56 -3.15 14.27 -21.61
N PHE A 57 -4.40 14.71 -21.41
CA PHE A 57 -5.25 14.17 -20.35
C PHE A 57 -5.52 12.68 -20.51
N ARG A 58 -5.79 12.22 -21.75
CA ARG A 58 -6.01 10.80 -22.02
C ARG A 58 -4.75 9.97 -21.77
N LEU A 59 -3.59 10.48 -22.17
CA LEU A 59 -2.31 9.82 -21.91
C LEU A 59 -2.03 9.74 -20.41
N ALA A 60 -2.19 10.85 -19.68
CA ALA A 60 -2.01 10.89 -18.23
C ALA A 60 -2.97 9.94 -17.50
N ALA A 61 -4.24 9.89 -17.92
CA ALA A 61 -5.22 8.96 -17.34
C ALA A 61 -4.89 7.49 -17.64
N ALA A 62 -4.36 7.18 -18.83
CA ALA A 62 -3.91 5.84 -19.16
C ALA A 62 -2.70 5.42 -18.30
N GLN A 63 -1.74 6.33 -18.13
CA GLN A 63 -0.56 6.11 -17.30
C GLN A 63 -0.95 5.89 -15.82
N ALA A 64 -1.81 6.75 -15.27
CA ALA A 64 -2.31 6.61 -13.90
C ALA A 64 -2.95 5.24 -13.65
N ARG A 65 -3.73 4.71 -14.60
CA ARG A 65 -4.31 3.35 -14.48
C ARG A 65 -3.26 2.25 -14.47
N ILE A 66 -2.18 2.40 -15.24
CA ILE A 66 -1.08 1.44 -15.27
C ILE A 66 -0.36 1.46 -13.92
N ASP A 67 -0.09 2.65 -13.40
CA ASP A 67 0.59 2.86 -12.12
C ASP A 67 -0.27 2.35 -10.95
N ASP A 68 -1.57 2.65 -10.95
CA ASP A 68 -2.54 2.12 -9.98
C ASP A 68 -2.57 0.59 -9.99
N ALA A 69 -2.60 -0.03 -11.18
CA ALA A 69 -2.59 -1.49 -11.30
C ALA A 69 -1.26 -2.10 -10.82
N ALA A 70 -0.14 -1.43 -11.08
CA ALA A 70 1.16 -1.86 -10.57
C ALA A 70 1.24 -1.74 -9.04
N ASN A 71 0.77 -0.62 -8.48
CA ASN A 71 0.72 -0.40 -7.04
C ASN A 71 -0.19 -1.40 -6.34
N ALA A 72 -1.39 -1.66 -6.87
CA ALA A 72 -2.31 -2.67 -6.35
C ALA A 72 -1.66 -4.06 -6.31
N ARG A 73 -0.96 -4.47 -7.37
CA ARG A 73 -0.21 -5.74 -7.39
C ARG A 73 0.88 -5.77 -6.33
N ARG A 74 1.67 -4.71 -6.19
CA ARG A 74 2.71 -4.59 -5.16
C ARG A 74 2.13 -4.74 -3.76
N VAL A 75 1.05 -4.01 -3.46
CA VAL A 75 0.36 -4.07 -2.17
C VAL A 75 -0.11 -5.50 -1.89
N VAL A 76 -0.79 -6.16 -2.84
CA VAL A 76 -1.24 -7.55 -2.67
C VAL A 76 -0.07 -8.50 -2.41
N THR A 77 1.03 -8.39 -3.17
CA THR A 77 2.22 -9.21 -2.96
C THR A 77 2.81 -9.02 -1.56
N GLU A 78 2.92 -7.77 -1.11
CA GLU A 78 3.46 -7.45 0.20
C GLU A 78 2.57 -7.94 1.35
N GLN A 79 1.25 -7.72 1.22
CA GLN A 79 0.25 -8.25 2.16
C GLN A 79 0.34 -9.77 2.28
N HIS A 80 0.53 -10.46 1.14
CA HIS A 80 0.67 -11.91 1.10
C HIS A 80 1.97 -12.37 1.77
N ARG A 81 3.09 -11.72 1.48
CA ARG A 81 4.40 -12.00 2.10
C ARG A 81 4.31 -11.88 3.63
N ILE A 82 3.78 -10.76 4.14
CA ILE A 82 3.58 -10.54 5.58
C ILE A 82 2.69 -11.63 6.18
N SER A 83 1.61 -12.00 5.48
CA SER A 83 0.69 -13.04 5.96
C SER A 83 1.38 -14.40 6.05
N GLN A 84 2.22 -14.76 5.08
CA GLN A 84 3.00 -16.00 5.10
C GLN A 84 4.03 -16.01 6.24
N GLU A 85 4.78 -14.92 6.40
CA GLU A 85 5.81 -14.79 7.45
C GLU A 85 5.21 -14.90 8.85
N VAL A 86 4.15 -14.14 9.13
CA VAL A 86 3.48 -14.18 10.44
C VAL A 86 2.82 -15.54 10.67
N SER A 87 2.22 -16.15 9.64
CA SER A 87 1.64 -17.49 9.77
C SER A 87 2.71 -18.54 10.08
N HIS A 88 3.87 -18.47 9.42
CA HIS A 88 4.97 -19.37 9.66
C HIS A 88 5.54 -19.22 11.08
N GLU A 89 5.79 -17.98 11.52
CA GLU A 89 6.28 -17.72 12.88
C GLU A 89 5.27 -18.22 13.93
N TYR A 90 3.98 -17.93 13.74
CA TYR A 90 2.91 -18.41 14.61
C TYR A 90 2.90 -19.95 14.72
N GLN A 91 2.95 -20.65 13.59
CA GLN A 91 2.96 -22.12 13.57
C GLN A 91 4.20 -22.69 14.24
N THR A 92 5.38 -22.11 13.98
CA THR A 92 6.63 -22.53 14.63
C THR A 92 6.55 -22.36 16.14
N ARG A 93 6.09 -21.21 16.62
CA ARG A 93 5.94 -20.93 18.06
C ARG A 93 4.95 -21.89 18.72
N LEU A 94 3.82 -22.16 18.07
CA LEU A 94 2.82 -23.11 18.56
C LEU A 94 3.40 -24.54 18.64
N ALA A 95 4.12 -24.98 17.61
CA ALA A 95 4.77 -26.29 17.60
C ALA A 95 5.79 -26.42 18.73
N THR A 96 6.66 -25.43 18.92
CA THR A 96 7.65 -25.41 20.02
C THR A 96 6.99 -25.54 21.39
N VAL A 97 5.92 -24.80 21.64
CA VAL A 97 5.20 -24.85 22.92
C VAL A 97 4.54 -26.20 23.15
N ARG A 98 3.93 -26.79 22.12
CA ARG A 98 3.32 -28.13 22.19
C ARG A 98 4.36 -29.22 22.46
N THR A 99 5.47 -29.21 21.74
CA THR A 99 6.59 -30.15 21.97
C THR A 99 7.12 -30.05 23.41
N ARG A 100 7.24 -28.83 23.95
CA ARG A 100 7.64 -28.62 25.34
C ARG A 100 6.61 -29.17 26.33
N ALA A 101 5.32 -28.96 26.09
CA ALA A 101 4.27 -29.50 26.93
C ALA A 101 4.27 -31.04 26.92
N ASP A 102 4.51 -31.67 25.77
CA ASP A 102 4.62 -33.14 25.68
C ASP A 102 5.82 -33.69 26.44
N ALA A 103 6.96 -32.98 26.41
CA ALA A 103 8.12 -33.32 27.23
C ALA A 103 7.79 -33.22 28.73
N LEU A 104 7.10 -32.16 29.16
CA LEU A 104 6.66 -31.99 30.55
C LEU A 104 5.67 -33.10 30.99
N ARG A 105 4.71 -33.46 30.14
CA ARG A 105 3.77 -34.58 30.41
C ARG A 105 4.52 -35.90 30.60
N SER A 106 5.55 -36.14 29.82
CA SER A 106 6.35 -37.36 29.89
C SER A 106 7.16 -37.42 31.18
N GLN A 107 7.73 -36.29 31.62
CA GLN A 107 8.43 -36.18 32.91
C GLN A 107 7.50 -36.43 34.09
N LEU A 108 6.33 -35.79 34.12
CA LEU A 108 5.34 -35.97 35.18
C LEU A 108 4.86 -37.42 35.30
N ARG A 109 4.69 -38.13 34.17
CA ARG A 109 4.37 -39.57 34.19
C ARG A 109 5.53 -40.43 34.68
N GLY A 110 6.77 -40.09 34.33
CA GLY A 110 7.97 -40.78 34.79
C GLY A 110 8.20 -40.64 36.29
N GLU A 111 8.04 -39.43 36.83
CA GLU A 111 8.12 -39.17 38.28
C GLU A 111 7.03 -39.88 39.06
N ALA A 112 5.80 -39.99 38.51
CA ALA A 112 4.71 -40.73 39.15
C ALA A 112 4.98 -42.24 39.31
N THR A 113 5.92 -42.82 38.55
CA THR A 113 6.35 -44.22 38.70
C THR A 113 7.51 -44.43 39.67
N ALA A 114 8.19 -43.36 40.10
CA ALA A 114 9.27 -43.43 41.08
C ALA A 114 8.71 -43.36 42.51
N ASN A 115 8.05 -44.44 42.93
CA ASN A 115 7.62 -44.62 44.32
C ASN A 115 8.87 -44.73 45.23
N PRO A 116 9.08 -43.87 46.24
CA PRO A 116 10.29 -43.88 47.10
C PRO A 116 10.20 -44.95 48.21
N GLY A 117 9.57 -46.09 47.92
CA GLY A 117 9.11 -47.05 48.93
C GLY A 117 9.64 -48.48 48.76
N SER A 118 10.92 -48.67 48.42
CA SER A 118 11.50 -50.02 48.47
C SER A 118 12.94 -50.02 49.01
N PRO A 119 13.25 -50.80 50.07
CA PRO A 119 14.58 -50.87 50.63
C PRO A 119 15.49 -51.76 49.78
N ALA A 120 16.60 -51.14 49.33
CA ALA A 120 17.89 -51.68 48.93
C ALA A 120 18.00 -53.17 48.57
N ILE A 121 18.19 -53.50 47.27
CA ILE A 121 19.03 -54.64 46.84
C ILE A 121 19.77 -54.30 45.51
N ALA A 122 21.09 -54.53 45.54
CA ALA A 122 22.06 -54.70 44.46
C ALA A 122 22.46 -53.50 43.58
N SER A 123 23.67 -53.00 43.86
CA SER A 123 24.47 -52.14 42.98
C SER A 123 24.77 -52.81 41.64
N VAL A 124 24.21 -52.28 40.56
CA VAL A 124 24.64 -52.56 39.18
C VAL A 124 25.70 -51.52 38.78
N PRO A 125 26.75 -51.89 38.02
CA PRO A 125 27.81 -50.95 37.62
C PRO A 125 27.25 -49.80 36.79
N SER A 126 27.64 -48.57 37.16
CA SER A 126 27.28 -47.33 36.49
C SER A 126 27.62 -47.37 34.98
N PRO A 127 26.67 -47.12 34.07
CA PRO A 127 27.04 -46.54 32.79
C PRO A 127 27.64 -45.15 33.07
N GLY A 128 28.74 -44.82 32.41
CA GLY A 128 29.46 -43.55 32.61
C GLY A 128 28.58 -42.32 32.35
N PRO A 129 29.03 -41.12 32.74
CA PRO A 129 28.28 -39.89 32.56
C PRO A 129 27.96 -39.69 31.07
N ALA A 130 26.68 -39.65 30.73
CA ALA A 130 26.22 -39.23 29.42
C ALA A 130 26.71 -37.79 29.17
N PRO A 131 27.46 -37.52 28.09
CA PRO A 131 27.94 -36.18 27.83
C PRO A 131 26.78 -35.30 27.33
N GLY A 132 26.59 -34.17 28.03
CA GLY A 132 25.88 -33.00 27.50
C GLY A 132 24.38 -32.99 27.73
N GLY A 133 23.97 -32.51 28.91
CA GLY A 133 22.59 -32.11 29.16
C GLY A 133 22.12 -31.10 28.10
N SER A 134 20.90 -31.27 27.61
CA SER A 134 20.25 -30.28 26.76
C SER A 134 20.23 -28.95 27.52
N ASP A 135 20.90 -27.93 26.98
CA ASP A 135 20.75 -26.55 27.45
C ASP A 135 19.26 -26.28 27.64
N GLY A 136 18.89 -25.96 28.89
CA GLY A 136 17.50 -25.81 29.28
C GLY A 136 16.85 -24.74 28.41
N ALA A 137 15.96 -25.18 27.51
CA ALA A 137 15.20 -24.27 26.67
C ALA A 137 14.53 -23.23 27.58
N THR A 138 14.91 -21.97 27.39
CA THR A 138 14.39 -20.80 28.12
C THR A 138 12.89 -20.92 28.29
N ALA A 139 12.37 -20.64 29.49
CA ALA A 139 10.93 -20.69 29.77
C ALA A 139 10.16 -19.98 28.64
N ALA A 140 9.47 -20.74 27.79
CA ALA A 140 8.49 -20.16 26.89
C ALA A 140 7.45 -19.49 27.77
N ALA A 141 7.19 -18.20 27.56
CA ALA A 141 6.33 -17.41 28.43
C ALA A 141 5.04 -18.17 28.77
N GLY A 142 4.90 -18.60 30.03
CA GLY A 142 3.73 -19.33 30.54
C GLY A 142 3.96 -20.81 30.89
N LEU A 143 4.95 -21.50 30.29
CA LEU A 143 5.27 -22.89 30.62
C LEU A 143 6.53 -23.01 31.50
N PRO A 144 6.49 -23.83 32.58
CA PRO A 144 7.66 -24.03 33.42
C PRO A 144 8.86 -24.62 32.65
N ALA A 145 10.05 -24.40 33.18
CA ALA A 145 11.24 -25.14 32.77
C ALA A 145 11.03 -26.65 33.01
N PRO A 146 11.58 -27.52 32.15
CA PRO A 146 11.67 -28.95 32.45
C PRO A 146 12.27 -29.15 33.86
N GLY A 147 11.63 -29.96 34.71
CA GLY A 147 12.04 -30.20 36.10
C GLY A 147 11.58 -29.18 37.15
N MET A 148 10.78 -28.16 36.80
CA MET A 148 10.22 -27.21 37.76
C MET A 148 8.83 -27.69 38.24
N LYS A 149 8.60 -27.75 39.55
CA LYS A 149 7.30 -28.16 40.11
C LYS A 149 6.19 -27.20 39.67
N LEU A 150 5.09 -27.75 39.13
CA LEU A 150 3.85 -27.00 38.95
C LEU A 150 3.29 -26.61 40.32
N GLY A 151 3.10 -25.32 40.57
CA GLY A 151 2.36 -24.85 41.74
C GLY A 151 0.84 -25.01 41.56
N ASP A 152 0.12 -25.13 42.68
CA ASP A 152 -1.32 -25.50 42.76
C ASP A 152 -2.32 -24.57 42.05
N ALA A 153 -1.90 -23.42 41.52
CA ALA A 153 -2.83 -22.40 41.01
C ALA A 153 -3.38 -22.66 39.59
N MET A 154 -2.70 -23.43 38.75
CA MET A 154 -3.16 -23.80 37.39
C MET A 154 -2.50 -25.11 36.94
N THR A 155 -3.31 -26.00 36.36
CA THR A 155 -2.89 -27.25 35.72
C THR A 155 -1.99 -26.99 34.50
N LEU A 156 -1.25 -28.02 34.06
CA LEU A 156 -0.38 -27.92 32.88
C LEU A 156 -1.19 -27.60 31.62
N GLU A 157 -2.36 -28.22 31.50
CA GLU A 157 -3.31 -28.04 30.40
C GLU A 157 -3.84 -26.61 30.34
N GLU A 158 -4.25 -26.03 31.46
CA GLU A 158 -4.70 -24.64 31.50
C GLU A 158 -3.58 -23.66 31.12
N ARG A 159 -2.36 -23.91 31.57
CA ARG A 159 -1.19 -23.08 31.20
C ARG A 159 -0.86 -23.20 29.72
N LEU A 160 -0.97 -24.39 29.15
CA LEU A 160 -0.81 -24.61 27.71
C LEU A 160 -1.86 -23.81 26.94
N ILE A 161 -3.14 -23.94 27.28
CA ILE A 161 -4.23 -23.21 26.62
C ILE A 161 -3.99 -21.69 26.69
N ALA A 162 -3.65 -21.16 27.87
CA ALA A 162 -3.36 -19.74 28.05
C ALA A 162 -2.16 -19.28 27.19
N THR A 163 -1.13 -20.12 27.07
CA THR A 163 0.06 -19.84 26.24
C THR A 163 -0.29 -19.85 24.75
N GLU A 164 -1.08 -20.83 24.29
CA GLU A 164 -1.54 -20.89 22.89
C GLU A 164 -2.39 -19.67 22.52
N GLN A 165 -3.30 -19.25 23.41
CA GLN A 165 -4.11 -18.04 23.23
C GLN A 165 -3.26 -16.77 23.20
N ALA A 166 -2.26 -16.66 24.09
CA ALA A 166 -1.34 -15.53 24.09
C ALA A 166 -0.53 -15.44 22.79
N ILE A 167 -0.04 -16.58 22.28
CA ILE A 167 0.66 -16.66 20.99
C ILE A 167 -0.24 -16.26 19.83
N GLN A 168 -1.50 -16.72 19.82
CA GLN A 168 -2.48 -16.34 18.80
C GLN A 168 -2.74 -14.83 18.82
N LEU A 169 -2.93 -14.23 20.00
CA LEU A 169 -3.19 -12.81 20.14
C LEU A 169 -1.97 -11.96 19.70
N ASP A 170 -0.77 -12.37 20.09
CA ASP A 170 0.48 -11.71 19.69
C ASP A 170 0.70 -11.78 18.17
N ALA A 171 0.44 -12.94 17.56
CA ALA A 171 0.50 -13.10 16.10
C ALA A 171 -0.51 -12.20 15.38
N LEU A 172 -1.75 -12.11 15.89
CA LEU A 172 -2.78 -11.21 15.33
C LEU A 172 -2.36 -9.74 15.44
N GLN A 173 -1.83 -9.32 16.60
CA GLN A 173 -1.35 -7.95 16.77
C GLN A 173 -0.19 -7.63 15.84
N SER A 174 0.79 -8.54 15.72
CA SER A 174 1.93 -8.40 14.81
C SER A 174 1.50 -8.34 13.35
N TRP A 175 0.56 -9.18 12.93
CA TRP A 175 -0.03 -9.11 11.60
C TRP A 175 -0.72 -7.77 11.35
N VAL A 176 -1.60 -7.30 12.24
CA VAL A 176 -2.29 -6.01 12.08
C VAL A 176 -1.30 -4.85 12.00
N ARG A 177 -0.27 -4.83 12.87
CA ARG A 177 0.77 -3.79 12.85
C ARG A 177 1.53 -3.81 11.53
N ALA A 178 1.96 -4.98 11.05
CA ALA A 178 2.69 -5.11 9.80
C ALA A 178 1.83 -4.67 8.59
N GLN A 179 0.57 -5.09 8.53
CA GLN A 179 -0.37 -4.68 7.48
C GLN A 179 -0.56 -3.15 7.46
N ALA A 180 -0.62 -2.51 8.63
CA ALA A 180 -0.76 -1.06 8.75
C ALA A 180 0.47 -0.26 8.28
N THR A 181 1.64 -0.91 8.13
CA THR A 181 2.84 -0.25 7.59
C THR A 181 2.90 -0.22 6.07
N ILE A 182 2.06 -1.01 5.39
CA ILE A 182 2.03 -1.04 3.93
C ILE A 182 1.49 0.30 3.42
N ASP A 183 2.32 1.01 2.68
CA ASP A 183 1.88 2.19 1.96
C ASP A 183 0.95 1.78 0.82
N ASN A 184 -0.27 2.29 0.83
CA ASN A 184 -1.28 2.04 -0.19
C ASN A 184 -1.31 3.11 -1.29
N ASN A 185 -0.67 4.26 -1.07
CA ASN A 185 -0.79 5.42 -1.93
C ASN A 185 0.39 5.57 -2.90
N GLY A 186 1.49 4.84 -2.70
CA GLY A 186 2.64 4.85 -3.61
C GLY A 186 3.41 6.18 -3.60
N GLU A 187 3.12 7.08 -2.65
CA GLU A 187 3.88 8.31 -2.48
C GLU A 187 5.09 8.05 -1.55
N PRO A 188 6.29 8.53 -1.90
CA PRO A 188 7.36 8.60 -0.92
C PRO A 188 6.91 9.53 0.21
N LYS A 189 6.84 9.01 1.44
CA LYS A 189 6.65 9.85 2.63
C LYS A 189 7.75 10.94 2.65
N PRO A 190 7.41 12.20 2.96
CA PRO A 190 8.40 13.27 3.13
C PRO A 190 9.38 12.97 4.27
#